data_AF-A0A9Q0IWU8-F1
#
_entry.id   AF-A0A9Q0IWU8-F1
#
_cell.length_a   1.000
_cell.length_b   1.000
_cell.length_c   1.000
_cell.angle_alpha   90.00
_cell.angle_beta   90.00
_cell.angle_gamma   90.00
#
_symmetry.space_group_name_H-M   'P 1'
#
loop_
_entity.id
_entity.type
_entity.pdbx_description
1 polymer ?
#
loop_
_entity_poly.entity_id
_entity_poly.type
_entity_poly.pdbx_seq_one_letter_code
_entity_poly.pdbx_strand_id
1 'polypeptide(L)'
;MDVVRGPGVFMCVCLLVLLSSMGFDGTAVAFELTLLHTNDHHARIEETSKDSGKCREGGPCFAGVARRFTKVSEIRRQEQHVLFLDAGDQFQGTVWFNYYRGAEAAHFMNALGYDAMVL
;
A
#
# COMPACT_ATOMS: atom_id res chain seq x y z
N MET A 1 7.09 2.93 3.13
CA MET A 1 6.18 1.84 2.69
C MET A 1 6.96 0.58 2.93
N ASP A 2 6.76 -0.02 4.10
CA ASP A 2 7.46 -1.21 4.54
C ASP A 2 6.50 -2.39 4.46
N VAL A 3 6.96 -3.52 3.92
CA VAL A 3 6.15 -4.73 3.76
C VAL A 3 6.27 -5.54 5.05
N VAL A 4 5.17 -5.71 5.77
CA VAL A 4 5.13 -6.53 7.00
C VAL A 4 4.77 -7.96 6.62
N ARG A 5 5.67 -8.93 6.86
CA ARG A 5 5.47 -10.37 6.62
C ARG A 5 5.46 -11.14 7.95
N GLY A 6 4.53 -12.07 8.14
CA GLY A 6 4.44 -12.91 9.36
C GLY A 6 4.49 -14.42 9.03
N PRO A 7 5.26 -15.26 9.76
CA PRO A 7 5.31 -16.71 9.53
C PRO A 7 4.56 -17.54 10.59
N GLY A 8 3.99 -18.70 10.20
CA GLY A 8 3.21 -19.61 11.04
C GLY A 8 3.84 -21.01 11.29
N VAL A 9 4.11 -21.27 12.59
CA VAL A 9 4.04 -22.47 13.46
C VAL A 9 4.26 -23.94 12.96
N PHE A 10 5.33 -24.55 13.50
CA PHE A 10 5.54 -25.90 14.11
C PHE A 10 4.60 -27.10 13.80
N MET A 11 5.17 -28.22 13.32
CA MET A 11 4.53 -29.54 13.21
C MET A 11 5.31 -30.60 14.01
N CYS A 12 4.63 -31.31 14.92
CA CYS A 12 5.15 -32.47 15.64
C CYS A 12 4.03 -33.49 15.88
N VAL A 13 4.46 -34.75 15.97
CA VAL A 13 3.78 -35.95 16.48
C VAL A 13 3.27 -36.94 15.42
N CYS A 14 4.05 -38.00 15.33
CA CYS A 14 3.93 -39.19 14.51
C CYS A 14 2.77 -40.12 14.93
N LEU A 15 2.38 -40.99 13.99
CA LEU A 15 2.08 -42.42 14.21
C LEU A 15 0.73 -42.76 14.91
N LEU A 16 -0.40 -42.88 14.17
CA LEU A 16 -1.53 -43.73 14.64
C LEU A 16 -2.72 -44.09 13.69
N VAL A 17 -2.80 -43.79 12.38
CA VAL A 17 -4.05 -44.11 11.64
C VAL A 17 -3.81 -44.61 10.22
N LEU A 18 -3.65 -45.93 10.07
CA LEU A 18 -3.53 -46.65 8.79
C LEU A 18 -4.90 -47.00 8.14
N LEU A 19 -6.01 -46.33 8.50
CA LEU A 19 -7.37 -46.68 8.03
C LEU A 19 -8.24 -45.49 7.54
N SER A 20 -7.64 -44.38 7.13
CA SER A 20 -8.35 -43.20 6.62
C SER A 20 -7.92 -42.85 5.18
N SER A 21 -8.15 -43.74 4.22
CA SER A 21 -7.71 -43.59 2.82
C SER A 21 -8.60 -42.69 1.93
N MET A 22 -9.43 -41.84 2.52
CA MET A 22 -9.92 -40.62 1.86
C MET A 22 -9.59 -39.44 2.75
N GLY A 23 -8.31 -39.14 2.86
CA GLY A 23 -7.85 -37.86 3.41
C GLY A 23 -8.41 -36.75 2.53
N PHE A 24 -9.30 -35.94 3.08
CA PHE A 24 -9.58 -34.63 2.53
C PHE A 24 -8.24 -33.89 2.57
N ASP A 25 -7.60 -33.77 1.41
CA ASP A 25 -6.37 -33.01 1.26
C ASP A 25 -6.74 -31.52 1.30
N GLY A 26 -7.22 -31.08 2.46
CA GLY A 26 -7.45 -29.70 2.81
C GLY A 26 -6.10 -29.02 3.05
N THR A 27 -5.22 -29.09 2.05
CA THR A 27 -4.05 -28.23 2.01
C THR A 27 -4.59 -26.81 1.85
N ALA A 28 -4.72 -26.11 2.98
CA ALA A 28 -4.99 -24.69 2.96
C ALA A 28 -3.81 -24.04 2.24
N VAL A 29 -4.01 -23.72 0.97
CA VAL A 29 -3.05 -22.90 0.22
C VAL A 29 -3.03 -21.55 0.90
N ALA A 30 -1.89 -21.19 1.48
CA ALA A 30 -1.70 -19.88 2.08
C ALA A 30 -1.88 -18.81 0.99
N PHE A 31 -2.84 -17.92 1.19
CA PHE A 31 -3.04 -16.76 0.33
C PHE A 31 -2.30 -15.58 0.94
N GLU A 32 -1.22 -15.13 0.29
CA GLU A 32 -0.48 -13.95 0.69
C GLU A 32 -1.02 -12.72 -0.02
N LEU A 33 -1.39 -11.70 0.75
CA LEU A 33 -1.92 -10.43 0.26
C LEU A 33 -1.01 -9.29 0.71
N THR A 34 -0.50 -8.51 -0.23
CA THR A 34 0.24 -7.29 0.06
C THR A 34 -0.72 -6.10 0.11
N LEU A 35 -0.82 -5.48 1.27
CA LEU A 35 -1.60 -4.25 1.46
C LEU A 35 -0.67 -3.03 1.42
N LEU A 36 -0.83 -2.23 0.37
CA LEU A 36 -0.27 -0.88 0.31
C LEU A 36 -1.35 0.08 0.77
N HIS A 37 -1.00 1.02 1.64
CA HIS A 37 -1.96 2.03 2.07
C HIS A 37 -1.34 3.41 2.21
N THR A 38 -2.18 4.43 2.08
CA THR A 38 -1.92 5.81 2.50
C THR A 38 -3.08 6.33 3.33
N ASN A 39 -2.81 7.41 4.06
CA ASN A 39 -3.78 8.16 4.84
C ASN A 39 -3.28 9.61 4.96
N ASP A 40 -4.18 10.56 5.20
CA ASP A 40 -3.85 11.95 5.56
C ASP A 40 -2.86 12.61 4.59
N HIS A 41 -3.12 12.43 3.30
CA HIS A 41 -2.22 12.95 2.27
C HIS A 41 -2.23 14.47 2.20
N HIS A 42 -3.35 15.12 2.56
CA HIS A 42 -3.48 16.57 2.68
C HIS A 42 -2.94 17.35 1.47
N ALA A 43 -3.32 16.91 0.26
CA ALA A 43 -2.91 17.50 -1.01
C ALA A 43 -1.38 17.65 -1.22
N ARG A 44 -0.56 16.73 -0.68
CA ARG A 44 0.91 16.71 -0.86
C ARG A 44 1.33 16.06 -2.17
N ILE A 45 0.91 16.68 -3.28
CA ILE A 45 1.19 16.21 -4.63
C ILE A 45 2.70 16.18 -4.89
N GLU A 46 3.38 17.29 -4.59
CA GLU A 46 4.83 17.42 -4.74
C GLU A 46 5.58 16.78 -3.56
N GLU A 47 6.87 16.59 -3.74
CA GLU A 47 7.73 16.20 -2.62
C GLU A 47 7.86 17.31 -1.57
N THR A 48 8.12 16.90 -0.33
CA THR A 48 8.12 17.77 0.84
C THR A 48 9.46 17.75 1.55
N SER A 49 9.68 18.73 2.43
CA SER A 49 10.73 18.61 3.46
C SER A 49 10.39 17.48 4.45
N LYS A 50 11.33 17.16 5.34
CA LYS A 50 11.16 16.17 6.41
C LYS A 50 9.89 16.43 7.26
N ASP A 51 9.61 17.70 7.55
CA ASP A 51 8.46 18.11 8.37
C ASP A 51 7.20 18.35 7.54
N SER A 52 7.12 17.74 6.36
CA SER A 52 6.01 17.91 5.41
C SER A 52 5.79 19.38 4.98
N GLY A 53 6.83 20.20 4.99
CA GLY A 53 6.81 21.56 4.45
C GLY A 53 7.20 21.58 2.97
N LYS A 54 7.36 22.79 2.42
CA LYS A 54 7.90 22.95 1.06
C LYS A 54 9.33 22.36 0.98
N CYS A 55 9.57 21.51 -0.01
CA CYS A 55 10.91 21.06 -0.37
C CYS A 55 11.82 22.27 -0.69
N ARG A 56 13.04 22.29 -0.18
CA ARG A 56 14.02 23.37 -0.41
C ARG A 56 15.26 22.81 -1.08
N GLU A 57 15.84 23.60 -1.98
CA GLU A 57 17.10 23.26 -2.62
C GLU A 57 18.23 23.09 -1.59
N GLY A 58 19.11 22.13 -1.82
CA GLY A 58 20.24 21.82 -0.94
C GLY A 58 19.93 20.90 0.24
N GLY A 59 18.68 20.46 0.41
CA GLY A 59 18.27 19.49 1.44
C GLY A 59 17.54 18.26 0.85
N PRO A 60 17.43 17.16 1.62
CA PRO A 60 16.68 15.99 1.17
C PRO A 60 15.18 16.28 1.13
N CYS A 61 14.52 15.79 0.09
CA CYS A 61 13.07 15.85 -0.07
C CYS A 61 12.45 14.45 -0.11
N PHE A 62 11.22 14.37 0.40
CA PHE A 62 10.54 13.13 0.75
C PHE A 62 9.13 13.10 0.15
N ALA A 63 8.50 11.92 0.15
CA ALA A 63 7.11 11.75 -0.31
C ALA A 63 6.87 12.23 -1.77
N GLY A 64 5.69 12.79 -2.06
CA GLY A 64 5.23 13.16 -3.40
C GLY A 64 4.64 12.00 -4.20
N VAL A 65 3.64 12.28 -5.04
CA VAL A 65 2.90 11.27 -5.81
C VAL A 65 3.80 10.54 -6.82
N ALA A 66 4.78 11.24 -7.41
CA ALA A 66 5.72 10.64 -8.35
C ALA A 66 6.62 9.59 -7.70
N ARG A 67 7.19 9.89 -6.52
CA ARG A 67 8.01 8.92 -5.77
C ARG A 67 7.17 7.74 -5.30
N ARG A 68 5.93 8.00 -4.87
CA ARG A 68 4.96 6.96 -4.49
C ARG A 68 4.64 6.04 -5.66
N PHE A 69 4.38 6.60 -6.85
CA PHE A 69 4.14 5.84 -8.07
C PHE A 69 5.27 4.85 -8.37
N THR A 70 6.54 5.31 -8.29
CA THR A 70 7.71 4.44 -8.49
C THR A 70 7.71 3.27 -7.52
N LYS A 71 7.47 3.52 -6.22
CA LYS A 71 7.50 2.46 -5.21
C LYS A 71 6.33 1.49 -5.33
N VAL A 72 5.12 1.99 -5.57
CA VAL A 72 3.92 1.15 -5.81
C VAL A 72 4.14 0.27 -7.04
N SER A 73 4.68 0.84 -8.12
CA SER A 73 4.98 0.09 -9.36
C SER A 73 6.06 -0.97 -9.14
N GLU A 74 7.07 -0.69 -8.32
CA GLU A 74 8.08 -1.68 -7.95
C GLU A 74 7.45 -2.86 -7.20
N ILE A 75 6.64 -2.59 -6.17
CA ILE A 75 5.99 -3.63 -5.36
C ILE A 75 5.02 -4.45 -6.21
N ARG A 76 4.21 -3.81 -7.08
CA ARG A 76 3.31 -4.50 -8.01
C ARG A 76 4.02 -5.42 -9.00
N ARG A 77 5.32 -5.21 -9.28
CA ARG A 77 6.12 -6.14 -10.09
C ARG A 77 6.70 -7.30 -9.27
N GLN A 78 6.82 -7.14 -7.97
CA GLN A 78 7.44 -8.13 -7.06
C GLN A 78 6.40 -9.05 -6.41
N GLU A 79 5.18 -8.55 -6.18
CA GLU A 79 4.13 -9.23 -5.43
C GLU A 79 2.94 -9.58 -6.33
N GLN A 80 2.37 -10.78 -6.15
CA GLN A 80 1.29 -11.30 -7.03
C GLN A 80 -0.10 -10.72 -6.70
N HIS A 81 -0.40 -10.53 -5.42
CA HIS A 81 -1.70 -10.05 -4.94
C HIS A 81 -1.49 -8.76 -4.16
N VAL A 82 -1.78 -7.63 -4.79
CA VAL A 82 -1.59 -6.30 -4.19
C VAL A 82 -2.90 -5.54 -4.21
N LEU A 83 -3.28 -4.99 -3.05
CA LEU A 83 -4.29 -3.93 -2.97
C LEU A 83 -3.62 -2.64 -2.53
N PHE A 84 -3.98 -1.55 -3.20
CA PHE A 84 -3.52 -0.21 -2.88
C PHE A 84 -4.69 0.67 -2.43
N LEU A 85 -4.69 1.01 -1.14
CA LEU A 85 -5.83 1.57 -0.43
C LEU A 85 -5.52 2.98 0.08
N ASP A 86 -6.55 3.82 0.17
CA ASP A 86 -6.46 5.10 0.86
C ASP A 86 -7.45 5.18 2.01
N ALA A 87 -6.98 5.62 3.17
CA ALA A 87 -7.79 5.73 4.39
C ALA A 87 -8.45 7.11 4.59
N GLY A 88 -8.45 7.99 3.58
CA GLY A 88 -9.11 9.29 3.64
C GLY A 88 -8.14 10.46 3.83
N ASP A 89 -8.73 11.66 3.91
CA ASP A 89 -8.02 12.95 4.04
C ASP A 89 -6.98 13.22 2.94
N GLN A 90 -7.37 12.92 1.70
CA GLN A 90 -6.68 13.39 0.49
C GLN A 90 -6.82 14.90 0.30
N PHE A 91 -7.95 15.45 0.72
CA PHE A 91 -8.33 16.85 0.49
C PHE A 91 -7.68 17.78 1.52
N GLN A 92 -7.54 19.05 1.15
CA GLN A 92 -7.08 20.15 2.01
C GLN A 92 -5.65 20.00 2.59
N GLY A 93 -4.78 20.98 2.33
CA GLY A 93 -3.46 21.08 2.97
C GLY A 93 -2.41 21.88 2.21
N THR A 94 -2.52 21.96 0.89
CA THR A 94 -1.61 22.78 0.05
C THR A 94 -2.38 23.62 -0.98
N VAL A 95 -1.67 24.45 -1.72
CA VAL A 95 -2.24 25.26 -2.81
C VAL A 95 -2.86 24.42 -3.93
N TRP A 96 -2.47 23.14 -4.06
CA TRP A 96 -3.04 22.22 -5.03
C TRP A 96 -4.55 22.07 -4.84
N PHE A 97 -5.00 21.78 -3.61
CA PHE A 97 -6.42 21.69 -3.31
C PHE A 97 -7.13 23.05 -3.46
N ASN A 98 -6.45 24.13 -3.10
CA ASN A 98 -7.02 25.48 -3.22
C ASN A 98 -7.35 25.84 -4.67
N TYR A 99 -6.57 25.34 -5.63
CA TYR A 99 -6.78 25.62 -7.05
C TYR A 99 -7.64 24.55 -7.73
N TYR A 100 -7.30 23.27 -7.57
CA TYR A 100 -7.90 22.16 -8.30
C TYR A 100 -9.12 21.53 -7.61
N ARG A 101 -9.38 21.87 -6.34
CA ARG A 101 -10.61 21.49 -5.61
C ARG A 101 -10.88 19.97 -5.58
N GLY A 102 -9.84 19.15 -5.47
CA GLY A 102 -9.94 17.69 -5.43
C GLY A 102 -9.77 17.02 -6.80
N ALA A 103 -9.77 17.78 -7.90
CA ALA A 103 -9.48 17.23 -9.23
C ALA A 103 -8.05 16.67 -9.33
N GLU A 104 -7.09 17.27 -8.60
CA GLU A 104 -5.74 16.76 -8.48
C GLU A 104 -5.70 15.41 -7.78
N ALA A 105 -6.49 15.22 -6.71
CA ALA A 105 -6.54 13.97 -5.96
C ALA A 105 -7.11 12.87 -6.86
N ALA A 106 -8.25 13.13 -7.52
CA ALA A 106 -8.84 12.19 -8.48
C ALA A 106 -7.87 11.83 -9.61
N HIS A 107 -7.19 12.82 -10.21
CA HIS A 107 -6.24 12.59 -11.30
C HIS A 107 -5.09 11.68 -10.87
N PHE A 108 -4.41 12.01 -9.77
CA PHE A 108 -3.24 11.25 -9.35
C PHE A 108 -3.61 9.91 -8.72
N MET A 109 -4.71 9.79 -7.97
CA MET A 109 -5.15 8.50 -7.45
C MET A 109 -5.49 7.52 -8.59
N ASN A 110 -6.14 8.00 -9.65
CA ASN A 110 -6.38 7.19 -10.85
C ASN A 110 -5.07 6.81 -11.55
N ALA A 111 -4.12 7.75 -11.68
CA ALA A 111 -2.83 7.47 -12.30
C ALA A 111 -1.97 6.47 -11.51
N LEU A 112 -2.01 6.54 -10.17
CA LEU A 112 -1.35 5.56 -9.30
C LEU A 112 -2.11 4.21 -9.24
N GLY A 113 -3.36 4.19 -9.70
CA GLY A 113 -4.23 3.02 -9.69
C GLY A 113 -4.57 2.59 -8.26
N TYR A 114 -5.12 3.48 -7.42
CA TYR A 114 -5.72 3.06 -6.15
C TYR A 114 -6.90 2.12 -6.41
N ASP A 115 -7.05 1.09 -5.58
CA ASP A 115 -8.11 0.10 -5.67
C ASP A 115 -9.37 0.52 -4.88
N ALA A 116 -9.18 1.21 -3.74
CA ALA A 116 -10.27 1.78 -2.97
C ALA A 116 -9.80 2.98 -2.13
N MET A 117 -10.75 3.83 -1.77
CA MET A 117 -10.60 4.96 -0.87
C MET A 117 -11.82 5.00 0.06
N VAL A 118 -11.60 5.34 1.34
CA VAL A 118 -12.68 5.74 2.25
C VAL A 118 -12.69 7.25 2.46
N LEU A 119 -13.86 7.77 2.84
CA LEU A 119 -14.10 9.20 3.07
C LEU A 119 -13.77 9.59 4.51
#